data_AF-A4J6D6-F1
#
_entry.id   AF-A4J6D6-F1
#
_cell.length_a   1.000
_cell.length_b   1.000
_cell.length_c   1.000
_cell.angle_alpha   90.00
_cell.angle_beta   90.00
_cell.angle_gamma   90.00
#
_symmetry.space_group_name_H-M   'P 1'
#
loop_
_entity.id
_entity.type
_entity.pdbx_description
1 polymer ?
#
loop_
_entity_poly.entity_id
_entity_poly.type
_entity_poly.pdbx_seq_one_letter_code
_entity_poly.pdbx_strand_id
1 'polypeptide(L)'
;MSDSKALDINFNKLSNYLSEFCRDCDLQASGQCKEATCLIGFSKKVVRFAQQKGVFDIPGASNLIPKNDFKPYYQEQISKTIAESCKQCKECRDNHSQDCVVSLVRTALESAVLQEQIDYPGSVFMYLAKVKQQSEELSSQIANHLRK
;
A
#
# COMPACT_ATOMS: atom_id res chain seq x y z
N MET A 1 10.48 -24.82 -22.94
CA MET A 1 9.64 -25.11 -21.76
C MET A 1 9.90 -24.01 -20.75
N SER A 2 9.05 -23.00 -20.67
CA SER A 2 9.22 -21.87 -19.75
C SER A 2 7.86 -21.43 -19.24
N ASP A 3 7.19 -22.35 -18.53
CA ASP A 3 6.03 -22.02 -17.72
C ASP A 3 6.50 -21.74 -16.29
N SER A 4 6.92 -20.50 -16.06
CA SER A 4 6.86 -19.92 -14.73
C SER A 4 5.82 -18.82 -14.79
N LYS A 5 4.55 -19.17 -14.53
CA LYS A 5 3.54 -18.16 -14.19
C LYS A 5 3.88 -17.61 -12.80
N ALA A 6 4.91 -16.78 -12.73
CA ALA A 6 5.00 -15.79 -11.68
C ALA A 6 3.79 -14.88 -11.86
N LEU A 7 2.91 -14.81 -10.86
CA LEU A 7 1.83 -13.82 -10.83
C LEU A 7 2.49 -12.44 -10.95
N ASP A 8 2.29 -11.81 -12.10
CA ASP A 8 2.77 -10.46 -12.32
C ASP A 8 1.97 -9.49 -11.46
N ILE A 9 2.61 -8.44 -10.94
CA ILE A 9 1.94 -7.49 -10.04
C ILE A 9 0.93 -6.68 -10.87
N ASN A 10 -0.33 -6.72 -10.47
CA ASN A 10 -1.38 -5.94 -11.13
C ASN A 10 -1.43 -4.51 -10.58
N PHE A 11 -0.55 -3.66 -11.11
CA PHE A 11 -0.49 -2.24 -10.77
C PHE A 11 -1.78 -1.46 -11.12
N ASN A 12 -2.53 -1.89 -12.14
CA ASN A 12 -3.80 -1.25 -12.50
C ASN A 12 -4.82 -1.40 -11.37
N LYS A 13 -4.87 -2.58 -10.74
CA LYS A 13 -5.78 -2.84 -9.63
C LYS A 13 -5.45 -1.96 -8.43
N LEU A 14 -4.16 -1.86 -8.05
CA LEU A 14 -3.71 -0.93 -7.00
C LEU A 14 -4.04 0.54 -7.35
N SER A 15 -3.80 0.94 -8.60
CA SER A 15 -4.10 2.31 -9.06
C SER A 15 -5.60 2.65 -8.93
N ASN A 16 -6.49 1.70 -9.22
CA ASN A 16 -7.93 1.89 -9.06
C ASN A 16 -8.31 2.14 -7.60
N TYR A 17 -7.83 1.29 -6.68
CA TYR A 17 -8.05 1.49 -5.24
C TYR A 17 -7.55 2.83 -4.74
N LEU A 18 -6.34 3.22 -5.15
CA LEU A 18 -5.76 4.52 -4.78
C LEU A 18 -6.56 5.70 -5.36
N SER A 19 -7.20 5.51 -6.51
CA SER A 19 -8.02 6.54 -7.14
C SER A 19 -9.36 6.72 -6.42
N GLU A 20 -9.89 5.70 -5.74
CA GLU A 20 -11.10 5.81 -4.91
C GLU A 20 -10.87 6.84 -3.79
N PHE A 21 -9.72 6.83 -3.11
CA PHE A 21 -9.42 7.81 -2.06
C PHE A 21 -9.47 9.26 -2.56
N CYS A 22 -9.01 9.52 -3.78
CA CYS A 22 -9.04 10.86 -4.35
C CYS A 22 -10.48 11.33 -4.66
N ARG A 23 -11.39 10.39 -4.97
CA ARG A 23 -12.81 10.72 -5.21
C ARG A 23 -13.52 11.10 -3.92
N ASP A 24 -13.16 10.43 -2.82
CA ASP A 24 -13.75 10.65 -1.50
C ASP A 24 -13.02 11.74 -0.67
N CYS A 25 -12.09 12.49 -1.29
CA CYS A 25 -11.27 13.47 -0.61
C CYS A 25 -11.88 14.88 -0.67
N ASP A 26 -12.34 15.40 0.46
CA ASP A 26 -12.89 16.77 0.56
C ASP A 26 -11.91 17.85 0.10
N LEU A 27 -10.63 17.70 0.43
CA LEU A 27 -9.59 18.63 -0.03
C LEU A 27 -9.41 18.60 -1.55
N GLN A 28 -9.65 17.46 -2.19
CA GLN A 28 -9.62 17.37 -3.65
C GLN A 28 -10.84 18.08 -4.24
N ALA A 29 -12.02 17.84 -3.69
CA ALA A 29 -13.27 18.49 -4.12
C ALA A 29 -13.22 20.03 -3.97
N SER A 30 -12.55 20.53 -2.92
CA SER A 30 -12.36 21.96 -2.69
C SER A 30 -11.17 22.58 -3.43
N GLY A 31 -10.40 21.78 -4.19
CA GLY A 31 -9.20 22.25 -4.90
C GLY A 31 -7.98 22.56 -4.02
N GLN A 32 -8.02 22.16 -2.74
CA GLN A 32 -6.97 22.42 -1.75
C GLN A 32 -5.99 21.25 -1.56
N CYS A 33 -6.27 20.11 -2.20
CA CYS A 33 -5.43 18.92 -2.09
C CYS A 33 -4.03 19.16 -2.67
N LYS A 34 -3.02 18.99 -1.84
CA LYS A 34 -1.62 18.93 -2.25
C LYS A 34 -1.23 17.47 -2.47
N GLU A 35 -1.43 16.96 -3.69
CA GLU A 35 -1.16 15.54 -4.02
C GLU A 35 0.31 15.18 -3.77
N ALA A 36 1.25 16.09 -4.04
CA ALA A 36 2.69 15.86 -3.88
C ALA A 36 3.12 15.59 -2.43
N THR A 37 2.28 15.90 -1.43
CA THR A 37 2.62 15.80 -0.01
C THR A 37 1.75 14.81 0.76
N CYS A 38 0.88 14.04 0.09
CA CYS A 38 -0.02 13.10 0.77
C CYS A 38 0.28 11.63 0.43
N LEU A 39 -0.07 10.73 1.35
CA LEU A 39 0.23 9.30 1.30
C LEU A 39 -0.33 8.64 0.03
N ILE A 40 -1.55 9.01 -0.36
CA ILE A 40 -2.20 8.53 -1.59
C ILE A 40 -1.49 9.05 -2.84
N GLY A 41 -1.06 10.32 -2.86
CA GLY A 41 -0.34 10.89 -4.00
C GLY A 41 1.03 10.25 -4.18
N PHE A 42 1.76 10.01 -3.09
CA PHE A 42 2.99 9.22 -3.09
C PHE A 42 2.74 7.82 -3.66
N SER A 43 1.73 7.11 -3.15
CA SER A 43 1.37 5.75 -3.57
C SER A 43 1.04 5.69 -5.07
N LYS A 44 0.25 6.64 -5.58
CA LYS A 44 -0.07 6.75 -7.01
C LYS A 44 1.18 7.00 -7.85
N LYS A 45 2.10 7.84 -7.35
CA LYS A 45 3.34 8.18 -8.07
C LYS A 45 4.26 6.97 -8.21
N VAL A 46 4.46 6.18 -7.15
CA VAL A 46 5.30 4.97 -7.22
C VAL A 46 4.68 3.90 -8.11
N VAL A 47 3.37 3.69 -8.04
CA VAL A 47 2.65 2.74 -8.93
C VAL A 47 2.75 3.18 -10.39
N ARG A 48 2.51 4.47 -10.68
CA ARG A 48 2.62 5.00 -12.05
C ARG A 48 4.04 4.89 -12.59
N PHE A 49 5.05 5.20 -11.76
CA PHE A 49 6.45 5.07 -12.15
C PHE A 49 6.80 3.61 -12.48
N ALA A 50 6.38 2.67 -11.63
CA ALA A 50 6.56 1.24 -11.84
C ALA A 50 5.96 0.77 -13.18
N GLN A 51 4.72 1.19 -13.48
CA GLN A 51 4.05 0.89 -14.75
C GLN A 51 4.80 1.47 -15.96
N GLN A 52 5.24 2.73 -15.87
CA GLN A 52 5.92 3.41 -16.98
C GLN A 52 7.32 2.88 -17.26
N LYS A 53 8.03 2.40 -16.21
CA LYS A 53 9.42 1.94 -16.31
C LYS A 53 9.56 0.42 -16.35
N GLY A 54 8.50 -0.33 -16.07
CA GLY A 54 8.54 -1.79 -16.00
C GLY A 54 9.38 -2.30 -14.83
N VAL A 55 9.36 -1.59 -13.69
CA VAL A 55 10.15 -1.92 -12.50
C VAL A 55 9.26 -2.28 -11.32
N PHE A 56 9.75 -3.16 -10.44
CA PHE A 56 9.04 -3.56 -9.21
C PHE A 56 9.62 -2.96 -7.95
N ASP A 57 10.80 -2.34 -8.05
CA ASP A 57 11.56 -1.77 -6.95
C ASP A 57 12.03 -0.37 -7.34
N ILE A 58 11.96 0.57 -6.40
CA ILE A 58 12.39 1.97 -6.59
C ILE A 58 13.34 2.32 -5.45
N PRO A 59 14.66 2.09 -5.61
CA PRO A 59 15.61 2.28 -4.52
C PRO A 59 15.54 3.65 -3.85
N GLY A 60 15.47 3.66 -2.53
CA GLY A 60 15.39 4.85 -1.69
C GLY A 60 14.00 5.50 -1.60
N ALA A 61 12.99 5.00 -2.31
CA ALA A 61 11.65 5.60 -2.31
C ALA A 61 10.94 5.46 -0.96
N SER A 62 11.29 4.48 -0.13
CA SER A 62 10.80 4.34 1.24
C SER A 62 11.10 5.58 2.11
N ASN A 63 12.24 6.26 1.86
CA ASN A 63 12.59 7.50 2.55
C ASN A 63 11.74 8.71 2.13
N LEU A 64 10.97 8.58 1.05
CA LEU A 64 10.14 9.65 0.48
C LEU A 64 8.67 9.54 0.90
N ILE A 65 8.30 8.56 1.73
CA ILE A 65 6.95 8.42 2.27
C ILE A 65 6.62 9.68 3.09
N PRO A 66 5.52 10.41 2.78
CA PRO A 66 5.14 11.60 3.52
C PRO A 66 4.92 11.32 5.02
N LYS A 67 5.57 12.08 5.89
CA LYS A 67 5.45 11.94 7.36
C LYS A 67 4.42 12.88 8.00
N ASN A 68 4.04 13.94 7.29
CA ASN A 68 3.21 15.04 7.80
C ASN A 68 1.88 15.14 7.03
N ASP A 69 1.31 13.99 6.65
CA ASP A 69 -0.01 13.94 6.02
C ASP A 69 -1.08 13.62 7.06
N PHE A 70 -1.73 14.68 7.56
CA PHE A 70 -2.75 14.58 8.61
C PHE A 70 -4.18 14.53 8.05
N LYS A 71 -4.34 14.20 6.77
CA LYS A 71 -5.67 14.05 6.17
C LYS A 71 -6.43 12.90 6.86
N PRO A 72 -7.73 13.05 7.12
CA PRO A 72 -8.54 11.93 7.55
C PRO A 72 -8.69 10.94 6.38
N TYR A 73 -8.46 9.66 6.67
CA TYR A 73 -8.67 8.57 5.73
C TYR A 73 -9.59 7.54 6.38
N TYR A 74 -10.56 7.03 5.62
CA TYR A 74 -11.47 6.00 6.13
C TYR A 74 -10.73 4.67 6.29
N GLN A 75 -10.77 4.10 7.50
CA GLN A 75 -10.08 2.84 7.82
C GLN A 75 -10.53 1.68 6.92
N GLU A 76 -11.82 1.61 6.55
CA GLU A 76 -12.34 0.61 5.62
C GLU A 76 -11.69 0.69 4.22
N GLN A 77 -11.44 1.91 3.72
CA GLN A 77 -10.79 2.09 2.42
C GLN A 77 -9.30 1.73 2.50
N ILE A 78 -8.66 2.06 3.63
CA ILE A 78 -7.28 1.67 3.94
C ILE A 78 -7.14 0.15 4.03
N SER A 79 -7.96 -0.53 4.83
CA SER A 79 -7.89 -1.98 5.05
C SER A 79 -8.10 -2.75 3.75
N LYS A 80 -9.06 -2.32 2.92
CA LYS A 80 -9.32 -2.86 1.58
C LYS A 80 -8.11 -2.72 0.65
N THR A 81 -7.44 -1.56 0.67
CA THR A 81 -6.28 -1.29 -0.20
C THR A 81 -5.00 -1.97 0.30
N ILE A 82 -4.80 -2.05 1.62
CA ILE A 82 -3.74 -2.86 2.23
C ILE A 82 -3.95 -4.33 1.86
N ALA A 83 -5.17 -4.86 1.95
CA ALA A 83 -5.47 -6.22 1.52
C ALA A 83 -5.14 -6.45 0.03
N GLU A 84 -5.44 -5.48 -0.84
CA GLU A 84 -5.02 -5.56 -2.24
C GLU A 84 -3.49 -5.57 -2.37
N SER A 85 -2.76 -4.73 -1.62
CA SER A 85 -1.29 -4.77 -1.61
C SER A 85 -0.76 -6.15 -1.17
N CYS A 86 -1.40 -6.80 -0.19
CA CYS A 86 -1.05 -8.14 0.23
C CYS A 86 -1.33 -9.18 -0.87
N LYS A 87 -2.43 -9.08 -1.61
CA LYS A 87 -2.73 -9.95 -2.77
C LYS A 87 -1.70 -9.79 -3.90
N GLN A 88 -1.18 -8.59 -4.08
CA GLN A 88 -0.13 -8.30 -5.07
C GLN A 88 1.29 -8.63 -4.57
N CYS A 89 1.45 -8.97 -3.29
CA CYS A 89 2.75 -9.32 -2.74
C CYS A 89 3.19 -10.70 -3.23
N LYS A 90 4.44 -10.81 -3.69
CA LYS A 90 5.04 -12.09 -4.11
C LYS A 90 5.56 -12.95 -2.96
N GLU A 91 5.34 -12.51 -1.71
CA GLU A 91 5.83 -13.16 -0.49
C GLU A 91 7.32 -13.53 -0.55
N CYS A 92 8.17 -12.53 -0.84
CA CYS A 92 9.61 -12.71 -1.04
C CYS A 92 10.38 -13.18 0.22
N ARG A 93 9.73 -13.27 1.39
CA ARG A 93 10.32 -13.64 2.69
C ARG A 93 11.59 -12.83 2.98
N ASP A 94 12.72 -13.50 3.22
CA ASP A 94 14.00 -12.88 3.55
C ASP A 94 14.58 -12.02 2.41
N ASN A 95 14.10 -12.18 1.18
CA ASN A 95 14.49 -11.36 0.03
C ASN A 95 13.57 -10.14 -0.17
N HIS A 96 12.75 -9.79 0.83
CA HIS A 96 11.85 -8.64 0.76
C HIS A 96 12.62 -7.32 0.70
N SER A 97 12.19 -6.43 -0.19
CA SER A 97 12.68 -5.06 -0.29
C SER A 97 11.62 -4.08 0.22
N GLN A 98 12.02 -3.17 1.10
CA GLN A 98 11.15 -2.07 1.56
C GLN A 98 10.87 -1.06 0.43
N ASP A 99 11.71 -1.04 -0.60
CA ASP A 99 11.56 -0.20 -1.79
C ASP A 99 10.76 -0.88 -2.91
N CYS A 100 10.26 -2.10 -2.67
CA CYS A 100 9.29 -2.73 -3.56
C CYS A 100 8.02 -1.90 -3.62
N VAL A 101 7.49 -1.65 -4.81
CA VAL A 101 6.33 -0.76 -5.07
C VAL A 101 5.11 -1.17 -4.24
N VAL A 102 4.87 -2.48 -4.08
CA VAL A 102 3.77 -3.00 -3.25
C VAL A 102 4.00 -2.69 -1.76
N SER A 103 5.24 -2.78 -1.29
CA SER A 103 5.61 -2.41 0.08
C SER A 103 5.43 -0.92 0.31
N LEU A 104 5.90 -0.08 -0.62
CA LEU A 104 5.77 1.37 -0.54
C LEU A 104 4.31 1.81 -0.42
N VAL A 105 3.41 1.23 -1.21
CA VAL A 105 1.96 1.51 -1.12
C VAL A 105 1.42 1.09 0.25
N ARG A 106 1.76 -0.13 0.71
CA ARG A 106 1.29 -0.63 1.99
C ARG A 106 1.77 0.22 3.17
N THR A 107 3.06 0.51 3.23
CA THR A 107 3.68 1.32 4.29
C THR A 107 3.14 2.76 4.31
N ALA A 108 2.88 3.35 3.14
CA ALA A 108 2.22 4.65 3.08
C ALA A 108 0.82 4.61 3.69
N LEU A 109 0.03 3.56 3.43
CA LEU A 109 -1.31 3.40 3.99
C LEU A 109 -1.28 3.08 5.49
N GLU A 110 -0.33 2.27 5.95
CA GLU A 110 -0.12 2.00 7.38
C GLU A 110 0.12 3.28 8.16
N SER A 111 0.90 4.21 7.59
CA SER A 111 1.23 5.50 8.22
C SER A 111 0.00 6.38 8.51
N ALA A 112 -1.16 6.07 7.92
CA ALA A 112 -2.43 6.77 8.18
C ALA A 112 -3.22 6.19 9.36
N VAL A 113 -2.96 4.96 9.79
CA VAL A 113 -3.81 4.22 10.75
C VAL A 113 -3.05 3.53 11.89
N LEU A 114 -1.74 3.31 11.75
CA LEU A 114 -0.91 2.68 12.75
C LEU A 114 -0.01 3.71 13.45
N GLN A 115 0.26 3.47 14.73
CA GLN A 115 1.16 4.31 15.53
C GLN A 115 2.62 4.03 15.19
N GLU A 116 2.94 2.76 14.91
CA GLU A 116 4.29 2.32 14.59
C GLU A 116 4.31 1.64 13.23
N GLN A 117 5.36 1.95 12.45
CA GLN A 117 5.57 1.31 11.16
C GLN A 117 5.84 -0.19 11.35
N ILE A 118 5.20 -1.02 10.53
CA ILE A 118 5.43 -2.46 10.54
C ILE A 118 6.59 -2.80 9.61
N ASP A 119 7.64 -3.41 10.16
CA ASP A 119 8.65 -4.07 9.34
C ASP A 119 8.06 -5.33 8.69
N TYR A 120 7.70 -5.22 7.41
CA TYR A 120 6.99 -6.27 6.69
C TYR A 120 7.87 -7.53 6.53
N PRO A 121 7.46 -8.70 7.07
CA PRO A 121 8.31 -9.89 7.14
C PRO A 121 8.37 -10.70 5.83
N GLY A 122 7.94 -10.11 4.70
CA GLY A 122 7.87 -10.85 3.43
C GLY A 122 6.78 -11.94 3.38
N SER A 123 5.87 -12.00 4.36
CA SER A 123 4.74 -12.94 4.42
C SER A 123 3.47 -12.24 4.89
N VAL A 124 2.36 -12.48 4.20
CA VAL A 124 1.05 -11.88 4.52
C VAL A 124 0.54 -12.39 5.87
N PHE A 125 0.72 -13.68 6.17
CA PHE A 125 0.28 -14.26 7.44
C PHE A 125 1.01 -13.63 8.63
N MET A 126 2.34 -13.56 8.57
CA MET A 126 3.15 -12.94 9.62
C MET A 126 2.88 -11.43 9.72
N TYR A 127 2.63 -10.78 8.59
CA TYR A 127 2.22 -9.38 8.57
C TYR A 127 0.91 -9.15 9.34
N LEU A 128 -0.13 -9.94 9.09
CA LEU A 128 -1.40 -9.83 9.83
C LEU A 128 -1.21 -10.02 11.34
N ALA A 129 -0.33 -10.95 11.75
CA ALA A 129 0.01 -11.11 13.16
C ALA A 129 0.64 -9.84 13.77
N LYS A 130 1.53 -9.15 13.04
CA LYS A 130 2.10 -7.86 13.47
C LYS A 130 1.07 -6.74 13.48
N VAL A 131 0.19 -6.64 12.48
CA VAL A 131 -0.92 -5.66 12.48
C VAL A 131 -1.82 -5.88 13.69
N LYS A 132 -2.16 -7.14 13.99
CA LYS A 132 -3.02 -7.50 15.12
C LYS A 132 -2.47 -7.04 16.47
N GLN A 133 -1.14 -6.99 16.63
CA GLN A 133 -0.50 -6.51 17.86
C GLN A 133 -0.76 -5.01 18.11
N GLN A 134 -0.96 -4.22 17.05
CA GLN A 134 -1.28 -2.79 17.17
C GLN A 134 -2.78 -2.51 17.05
N SER A 135 -3.50 -3.24 16.20
CA SER A 135 -4.94 -3.09 15.98
C SER A 135 -5.57 -4.41 15.52
N GLU A 136 -6.29 -5.07 16.43
CA GLU A 136 -7.05 -6.29 16.13
C GLU A 136 -8.17 -6.04 15.11
N GLU A 137 -8.80 -4.87 15.18
CA GLU A 137 -9.85 -4.46 14.24
C GLU A 137 -9.31 -4.35 12.81
N LEU A 138 -8.22 -3.58 12.61
CA LEU A 138 -7.62 -3.39 11.29
C LEU A 138 -7.14 -4.73 10.72
N SER A 139 -6.48 -5.56 11.53
CA SER A 139 -6.05 -6.89 11.10
C SER A 139 -7.23 -7.75 10.64
N SER A 140 -8.36 -7.67 11.34
CA SER A 140 -9.56 -8.43 11.00
C SER A 140 -10.21 -7.93 9.70
N GLN A 141 -10.27 -6.61 9.49
CA GLN A 141 -10.75 -6.01 8.25
C GLN A 141 -9.89 -6.42 7.05
N ILE A 142 -8.56 -6.30 7.15
CA ILE A 142 -7.64 -6.74 6.09
C ILE A 142 -7.85 -8.22 5.78
N ALA A 143 -7.90 -9.09 6.80
CA ALA A 143 -8.12 -10.52 6.62
C ALA A 143 -9.47 -10.83 5.94
N ASN A 144 -10.52 -10.09 6.24
CA ASN A 144 -11.82 -10.23 5.60
C ASN A 144 -11.77 -9.83 4.11
N HIS A 145 -11.06 -8.76 3.76
CA HIS A 145 -10.87 -8.36 2.36
C HIS A 145 -9.97 -9.33 1.57
N LEU A 146 -9.06 -10.05 2.24
CA LEU A 146 -8.23 -11.08 1.61
C LEU A 146 -9.02 -12.31 1.15
N ARG A 147 -10.11 -12.65 1.86
CA ARG A 147 -10.97 -13.80 1.53
C ARG A 147 -11.94 -13.55 0.36
N LYS A 148 -12.17 -12.28 0.01
CA LYS A 148 -13.05 -11.85 -1.09
C LYS A 148 -12.26 -11.78 -2.41
#